data_AF-A0A920JPQ1-F1
#
_entry.id   AF-A0A920JPQ1-F1
#
_cell.length_a   1.000
_cell.length_b   1.000
_cell.length_c   1.000
_cell.angle_alpha   90.00
_cell.angle_beta   90.00
_cell.angle_gamma   90.00
#
_symmetry.space_group_name_H-M   'P 1'
#
loop_
_entity.id
_entity.type
_entity.pdbx_description
1 polymer ?
#
loop_
_entity_poly.entity_id
_entity_poly.type
_entity_poly.pdbx_seq_one_letter_code
_entity_poly.pdbx_strand_id
1 'polypeptide(L)' 'MERKLKKELCQNPIKEHFRIGSLIGITGTPTIVLDDGRKFSGYIPADDLIELIDNG' A
#
# COMPACT_ATOMS: atom_id res chain seq x y z
N MET A 1 22.30 -10.50 19.63
CA MET A 1 23.04 -9.65 18.67
C MET A 1 22.08 -8.59 18.15
N GLU A 2 22.11 -7.38 18.72
CA GLU A 2 21.31 -6.27 18.21
C GLU A 2 22.09 -5.56 17.09
N ARG A 3 21.55 -5.59 15.87
CA ARG A 3 22.10 -4.81 14.76
C ARG A 3 21.69 -3.35 14.96
N LYS A 4 22.64 -2.49 15.31
CA LYS A 4 22.43 -1.04 15.38
C LYS A 4 22.27 -0.49 13.96
N LEU A 5 21.02 -0.31 13.53
CA LEU A 5 20.71 0.30 12.24
C LEU A 5 21.15 1.77 12.25
N LYS A 6 21.84 2.19 11.19
CA LYS A 6 22.15 3.60 10.98
C LYS A 6 20.83 4.32 10.73
N LYS A 7 20.50 5.30 11.58
CA LYS A 7 19.29 6.09 11.41
C LYS A 7 19.51 7.08 10.27
N GLU A 8 18.87 6.81 9.14
CA GLU A 8 18.87 7.75 8.01
C GLU A 8 18.06 9.00 8.39
N LEU A 9 18.61 10.19 8.06
CA LEU A 9 17.96 11.47 8.27
C LEU A 9 17.19 11.84 7.00
N CYS A 10 16.03 11.23 6.83
CA CYS A 10 15.11 11.54 5.74
C CYS A 10 13.73 11.93 6.28
N GLN A 11 12.90 12.54 5.43
CA GLN A 11 11.48 12.62 5.73
C GLN A 11 10.93 11.20 5.85
N ASN A 12 10.23 10.93 6.94
CA ASN A 12 9.66 9.62 7.22
C ASN A 12 8.12 9.72 7.21
N PRO A 13 7.47 9.56 6.04
CA PRO A 13 6.03 9.72 5.90
C PRO A 13 5.25 8.48 6.36
N ILE A 14 5.89 7.44 6.92
CA ILE A 14 5.24 6.15 7.25
C ILE A 14 4.01 6.34 8.15
N LYS A 15 4.10 7.21 9.17
CA LYS A 15 2.97 7.48 10.07
C LYS A 15 1.79 8.08 9.32
N GLU A 16 2.06 8.96 8.37
CA GLU A 16 1.04 9.61 7.56
C GLU A 16 0.42 8.61 6.57
N HIS A 17 1.23 7.79 5.90
CA HIS A 17 0.72 6.73 5.02
C HIS A 17 -0.19 5.74 5.77
N PHE A 18 0.21 5.30 6.97
CA PHE A 18 -0.60 4.40 7.79
C PHE A 18 -1.93 5.04 8.22
N ARG A 19 -1.91 6.33 8.58
CA ARG A 19 -3.11 7.10 8.93
C ARG A 19 -4.05 7.23 7.75
N ILE A 20 -3.53 7.59 6.58
CA ILE A 20 -4.32 7.70 5.34
C ILE A 20 -4.94 6.35 4.99
N GLY A 21 -4.16 5.27 5.02
CA GLY A 21 -4.67 3.92 4.76
C GLY A 21 -5.83 3.55 5.69
N SER A 22 -5.68 3.81 6.98
CA SER A 22 -6.74 3.58 7.98
C SER A 22 -8.00 4.40 7.67
N LEU A 23 -7.83 5.67 7.28
CA LEU A 23 -8.96 6.56 6.95
C LEU A 23 -9.75 6.12 5.72
N ILE A 24 -9.09 5.53 4.72
CA ILE A 24 -9.76 5.05 3.50
C ILE A 24 -10.26 3.60 3.62
N GLY A 25 -10.16 3.01 4.82
CA GLY A 25 -10.68 1.69 5.15
C GLY A 25 -9.75 0.52 4.81
N ILE A 26 -8.44 0.74 4.66
CA ILE A 26 -7.47 -0.36 4.53
C ILE A 26 -7.36 -1.09 5.86
N THR A 27 -7.67 -2.39 5.87
CA THR A 27 -7.61 -3.26 7.06
C THR A 27 -6.46 -4.25 7.04
N GLY A 28 -5.80 -4.42 5.88
CA GLY A 28 -4.75 -5.42 5.70
C GLY A 28 -3.86 -5.14 4.49
N THR A 29 -2.76 -5.86 4.42
CA THR A 29 -1.78 -5.77 3.33
C THR A 29 -1.69 -7.10 2.56
N PRO A 30 -1.40 -7.05 1.24
CA PRO A 30 -1.42 -5.86 0.40
C PRO A 30 -2.85 -5.35 0.14
N THR A 31 -2.99 -4.05 -0.11
CA THR A 31 -4.23 -3.45 -0.64
C THR A 31 -3.83 -2.49 -1.77
N ILE A 32 -4.52 -2.60 -2.90
CA ILE A 32 -4.31 -1.78 -4.10
C ILE A 32 -5.48 -0.79 -4.20
N VAL A 33 -5.15 0.47 -4.46
CA VAL A 33 -6.11 1.54 -4.75
C VAL A 33 -5.81 2.05 -6.15
N LEU A 34 -6.76 1.94 -7.07
CA LEU A 34 -6.63 2.44 -8.44
C LEU A 34 -6.92 3.95 -8.51
N ASP A 35 -6.57 4.58 -9.62
CA ASP A 35 -6.74 6.01 -9.87
C ASP A 35 -8.22 6.45 -9.91
N ASP A 36 -9.11 5.56 -10.35
CA ASP A 36 -10.56 5.71 -10.30
C ASP A 36 -11.16 5.56 -8.87
N GLY A 37 -10.35 5.18 -7.89
CA GLY A 37 -10.74 5.00 -6.49
C GLY A 37 -11.27 3.61 -6.13
N ARG A 38 -11.31 2.65 -7.07
CA ARG A 38 -11.57 1.23 -6.75
C ARG A 38 -10.47 0.67 -5.84
N LYS A 39 -10.86 -0.22 -4.94
CA LYS A 39 -10.00 -0.80 -3.91
C LYS A 39 -10.06 -2.31 -3.93
N PHE A 40 -8.89 -2.94 -3.93
CA PHE A 40 -8.74 -4.40 -3.93
C PHE A 40 -7.83 -4.82 -2.78
N SER A 41 -8.36 -5.60 -1.85
CA SER A 41 -7.60 -6.12 -0.71
C SER A 41 -7.12 -7.54 -0.98
N GLY A 42 -5.92 -7.84 -0.49
CA GLY A 42 -5.26 -9.12 -0.72
C GLY A 42 -4.31 -9.09 -1.90
N TYR A 43 -3.55 -10.17 -2.02
CA TYR A 43 -2.63 -10.36 -3.14
C TYR A 43 -3.41 -10.63 -4.43
N ILE A 44 -2.94 -10.04 -5.53
CA ILE A 44 -3.47 -10.24 -6.88
C ILE A 44 -2.29 -10.62 -7.78
N PRO A 45 -2.37 -11.75 -8.51
CA PRO A 45 -1.41 -12.09 -9.56
C PRO A 45 -1.28 -10.98 -10.62
N ALA A 46 -0.14 -10.95 -11.33
CA ALA A 46 0.12 -9.89 -12.30
C ALA A 46 -0.89 -9.87 -13.45
N ASP A 47 -1.22 -11.04 -14.01
CA ASP A 47 -2.17 -11.16 -15.14
C ASP A 47 -3.56 -10.67 -14.73
N ASP A 48 -4.06 -11.10 -13.57
CA ASP A 48 -5.35 -10.66 -13.01
C ASP A 48 -5.37 -9.14 -12.74
N LEU A 49 -4.26 -8.57 -12.24
CA LEU A 49 -4.17 -7.13 -11.98
C LEU A 49 -4.23 -6.31 -13.26
N ILE A 50 -3.61 -6.79 -14.35
CA ILE A 50 -3.68 -6.14 -15.68
C ILE A 50 -5.14 -6.09 -16.14
N GLU A 51 -5.88 -7.19 -16.05
CA GLU A 51 -7.31 -7.21 -16.41
C GLU A 51 -8.14 -6.23 -15.58
N LEU A 52 -7.87 -6.08 -14.28
CA LEU A 52 -8.58 -5.12 -13.42
C LEU A 52 -8.33 -3.65 -13.83
N ILE A 53 -7.09 -3.36 -14.24
CA ILE A 53 -6.66 -2.03 -14.68
C ILE A 53 -7.28 -1.70 -16.04
N ASP A 54 -7.24 -2.62 -17.00
CA ASP A 54 -7.73 -2.40 -18.37
C ASP A 54 -9.26 -2.25 -18.44
N ASN A 55 -9.98 -2.81 -17.47
CA ASN A 55 -11.43 -2.69 -17.35
C ASN A 55 -11.90 -1.54 -16.42
N GLY A 56 -11.02 -0.58 -16.15
CA GLY A 56 -11.27 0.63 -15.34
C GLY A 56 -11.72 1.84 -16.12
#